data_AF-A0A5S4FNB7-F1
#
_entry.id   AF-A0A5S4FNB7-F1
#
_cell.length_a   1.000
_cell.length_b   1.000
_cell.length_c   1.000
_cell.angle_alpha   90.00
_cell.angle_beta   90.00
_cell.angle_gamma   90.00
#
_symmetry.space_group_name_H-M   'P 1'
#
loop_
_entity.id
_entity.type
_entity.pdbx_description
1 polymer ?
#
loop_
_entity_poly.entity_id
_entity_poly.type
_entity_poly.pdbx_seq_one_letter_code
_entity_poly.pdbx_strand_id
1 'polypeptide(L)'
;MRLYQLAILVTMPGPIRSVTPQQTATLRAVVDTIVPADEYPSGTEAGVLDYLDGQFGGDLAGSRACYGAGLDAVDAEAGETYGTRFDLLDPVQREALLRALESGDTRTPWPFDAAVFVSTVVGHVMEGFYGDPGNGGNRDAVSWRMIGFEVGE
;
A
#
# COMPACT_ATOMS: atom_id res chain seq x y z
N MET A 1 -3.33 -41.93 18.18
CA MET A 1 -3.11 -41.92 16.72
C MET A 1 -3.90 -40.74 16.15
N ARG A 2 -3.17 -39.71 15.64
CA ARG A 2 -3.56 -38.44 14.98
C ARG A 2 -4.58 -37.55 15.73
N LEU A 3 -4.14 -36.53 16.48
CA LEU A 3 -3.66 -35.19 16.08
C LEU A 3 -4.72 -34.31 15.40
N TYR A 4 -4.99 -33.20 16.09
CA TYR A 4 -5.70 -31.97 15.72
C TYR A 4 -5.47 -31.55 14.27
N GLN A 5 -6.55 -31.20 13.57
CA GLN A 5 -6.45 -30.36 12.38
C GLN A 5 -7.52 -29.27 12.48
N LEU A 6 -7.16 -28.21 13.22
CA LEU A 6 -7.80 -26.91 13.13
C LEU A 6 -7.29 -26.30 11.82
N ALA A 7 -8.04 -26.46 10.73
CA ALA A 7 -7.78 -25.71 9.50
C ALA A 7 -8.28 -24.29 9.72
N ILE A 8 -7.44 -23.43 10.32
CA ILE A 8 -7.61 -21.99 10.21
C ILE A 8 -7.34 -21.67 8.74
N LEU A 9 -8.39 -21.41 7.97
CA LEU A 9 -8.25 -20.78 6.67
C LEU A 9 -7.90 -19.30 6.93
N VAL A 10 -6.66 -19.04 7.33
CA VAL A 10 -6.10 -17.70 7.15
C VAL A 10 -5.95 -17.54 5.65
N THR A 11 -6.77 -16.69 5.04
CA THR A 11 -6.51 -16.20 3.69
C THR A 11 -5.13 -15.57 3.71
N MET A 12 -4.14 -16.30 3.18
CA MET A 12 -2.82 -15.75 2.92
C MET A 12 -3.02 -14.61 1.90
N PRO A 13 -2.50 -13.39 2.13
CA PRO A 13 -2.51 -12.38 1.08
C PRO A 13 -1.79 -12.96 -0.14
N GLY A 14 -2.41 -12.85 -1.31
CA GLY A 14 -1.88 -13.38 -2.56
C GLY A 14 -0.47 -12.83 -2.84
N PRO A 15 0.40 -13.59 -3.52
CA PRO A 15 1.78 -13.15 -3.70
C PRO A 15 1.79 -11.96 -4.67
N ILE A 16 2.30 -10.82 -4.20
CA ILE A 16 2.64 -9.71 -5.09
C ILE A 16 3.78 -10.20 -5.99
N ARG A 17 3.47 -10.68 -7.20
CA ARG A 17 4.42 -11.40 -8.06
C ARG A 17 5.39 -10.42 -8.72
N SER A 18 6.35 -9.86 -7.97
CA SER A 18 7.61 -9.23 -8.46
C SER A 18 8.27 -8.26 -7.48
N VAL A 19 7.64 -7.93 -6.34
CA VAL A 19 8.26 -7.12 -5.27
C VAL A 19 8.81 -8.03 -4.18
N THR A 20 9.90 -7.60 -3.53
CA THR A 20 10.53 -8.37 -2.44
C THR A 20 9.62 -8.39 -1.20
N PRO A 21 9.86 -9.29 -0.23
CA PRO A 21 9.14 -9.27 1.05
C PRO A 21 9.25 -7.92 1.79
N GLN A 22 10.41 -7.25 1.71
CA GLN A 22 10.60 -5.94 2.35
C GLN A 22 9.83 -4.85 1.61
N GLN A 23 9.84 -4.85 0.29
CA GLN A 23 9.03 -3.92 -0.52
C GLN A 23 7.54 -4.12 -0.25
N THR A 24 7.07 -5.36 -0.12
CA THR A 24 5.69 -5.67 0.28
C THR A 24 5.36 -5.11 1.67
N ALA A 25 6.25 -5.29 2.65
CA ALA A 25 6.05 -4.77 3.99
C ALA A 25 5.97 -3.23 4.02
N THR A 26 6.88 -2.58 3.27
CA THR A 26 6.91 -1.13 3.08
C THR A 26 5.63 -0.64 2.40
N LEU A 27 5.21 -1.28 1.30
CA LEU A 27 3.99 -0.91 0.58
C LEU A 27 2.76 -1.03 1.45
N ARG A 28 2.61 -2.12 2.21
CA ARG A 28 1.52 -2.30 3.17
C ARG A 28 1.47 -1.15 4.17
N ALA A 29 2.62 -0.80 4.75
CA ALA A 29 2.71 0.32 5.68
C ALA A 29 2.39 1.67 5.01
N VAL A 30 2.81 1.91 3.76
CA VAL A 30 2.47 3.11 3.00
C VAL A 30 0.97 3.21 2.76
N VAL A 31 0.34 2.12 2.28
CA VAL A 31 -1.11 2.05 2.05
C VAL A 31 -1.89 2.37 3.32
N ASP A 32 -1.54 1.73 4.45
CA ASP A 32 -2.21 1.97 5.74
C ASP A 32 -1.86 3.33 6.36
N THR A 33 -0.81 4.02 5.90
CA THR A 33 -0.53 5.40 6.30
C THR A 33 -1.40 6.38 5.51
N ILE A 34 -1.65 6.10 4.23
CA ILE A 34 -2.51 6.91 3.36
C ILE A 34 -3.99 6.74 3.72
N VAL A 35 -4.41 5.49 3.98
CA VAL A 35 -5.76 5.14 4.42
C VAL A 35 -5.66 4.31 5.70
N PRO A 36 -5.58 4.96 6.88
CA PRO A 36 -5.52 4.26 8.17
C PRO A 36 -6.86 3.62 8.53
N ALA A 37 -6.83 2.58 9.35
CA ALA A 37 -8.04 2.04 9.96
C ALA A 37 -8.60 3.04 10.99
N ASP A 38 -9.92 3.22 10.98
CA ASP A 38 -10.67 4.00 11.96
C ASP A 38 -12.01 3.32 12.29
N GLU A 39 -13.15 4.00 12.11
CA GLU A 39 -14.47 3.37 12.10
C GLU A 39 -14.63 2.42 10.90
N TYR A 40 -13.83 2.64 9.84
CA TYR A 40 -13.77 1.82 8.64
C TYR A 40 -12.44 1.06 8.53
N PRO A 41 -12.40 -0.03 7.74
CA PRO A 41 -11.17 -0.78 7.50
C PRO A 41 -10.08 0.08 6.85
N SER A 42 -8.81 -0.22 7.13
CA SER A 42 -7.69 0.43 6.44
C SER A 42 -7.67 0.12 4.94
N GLY A 43 -6.81 0.82 4.19
CA GLY A 43 -6.61 0.55 2.77
C GLY A 43 -6.23 -0.91 2.49
N THR A 44 -5.37 -1.52 3.32
CA THR A 44 -4.97 -2.92 3.11
C THR A 44 -6.11 -3.89 3.45
N GLU A 45 -6.90 -3.61 4.48
CA GLU A 45 -8.08 -4.40 4.85
C GLU A 45 -9.18 -4.31 3.78
N ALA A 46 -9.30 -3.15 3.12
CA ALA A 46 -10.19 -2.89 1.99
C ALA A 46 -9.68 -3.46 0.66
N GLY A 47 -8.54 -4.18 0.63
CA GLY A 47 -8.06 -4.87 -0.56
C GLY A 47 -7.22 -4.03 -1.53
N VAL A 48 -6.72 -2.86 -1.13
CA VAL A 48 -5.89 -2.02 -2.01
C VAL A 48 -4.62 -2.75 -2.52
N LEU A 49 -4.05 -3.66 -1.72
CA LEU A 49 -2.90 -4.46 -2.19
C LEU A 49 -3.28 -5.46 -3.29
N ASP A 50 -4.48 -6.04 -3.23
CA ASP A 50 -4.97 -6.96 -4.26
C ASP A 50 -5.23 -6.20 -5.56
N TYR A 51 -5.80 -4.99 -5.47
CA TYR A 51 -5.93 -4.06 -6.59
C TYR A 51 -4.56 -3.76 -7.23
N LEU A 52 -3.56 -3.37 -6.43
CA LEU A 52 -2.23 -3.04 -6.95
C LEU A 52 -1.54 -4.23 -7.62
N ASP A 53 -1.65 -5.44 -7.05
CA ASP A 53 -1.10 -6.65 -7.70
C ASP A 53 -1.80 -6.94 -9.04
N GLY A 54 -3.13 -6.79 -9.09
CA GLY A 54 -3.90 -6.87 -10.33
C GLY A 54 -3.47 -5.85 -11.38
N GLN A 55 -3.29 -4.59 -10.97
CA GLN A 55 -2.82 -3.52 -11.85
C GLN A 55 -1.40 -3.76 -12.34
N PHE A 56 -0.50 -4.23 -11.48
CA PHE A 56 0.82 -4.68 -11.93
C PHE A 56 0.68 -5.80 -12.96
N GLY A 57 -0.27 -6.71 -12.80
CA GLY A 57 -0.66 -7.74 -13.79
C GLY A 57 -1.09 -7.21 -15.17
N GLY A 58 -1.60 -5.98 -15.24
CA GLY A 58 -2.13 -5.35 -16.44
C GLY A 58 -1.51 -3.98 -16.70
N ASP A 59 -2.28 -2.92 -16.47
CA ASP A 59 -1.98 -1.56 -16.94
C ASP A 59 -0.72 -0.95 -16.30
N LEU A 60 -0.37 -1.34 -15.08
CA LEU A 60 0.85 -0.91 -14.38
C LEU A 60 2.04 -1.87 -14.55
N ALA A 61 1.99 -2.82 -15.49
CA ALA A 61 3.09 -3.76 -15.72
C ALA A 61 4.43 -3.06 -15.99
N GLY A 62 4.43 -1.96 -16.76
CA GLY A 62 5.63 -1.17 -17.05
C GLY A 62 6.16 -0.38 -15.85
N SER A 63 5.32 -0.10 -14.86
CA SER A 63 5.65 0.71 -13.68
C SER A 63 6.20 -0.11 -12.51
N ARG A 64 6.10 -1.46 -12.57
CA ARG A 64 6.52 -2.37 -11.49
C ARG A 64 7.95 -2.12 -11.00
N ALA A 65 8.89 -1.96 -11.92
CA ALA A 65 10.30 -1.76 -11.57
C ALA A 65 10.52 -0.43 -10.84
N CYS A 66 9.85 0.64 -11.29
CA CYS A 66 9.87 1.93 -10.61
C CYS A 66 9.22 1.82 -9.22
N TYR A 67 8.16 1.04 -9.08
CA TYR A 67 7.50 0.79 -7.80
C TYR A 67 8.43 0.13 -6.78
N GLY A 68 9.12 -0.95 -7.18
CA GLY A 68 10.13 -1.59 -6.34
C GLY A 68 11.25 -0.63 -5.92
N ALA A 69 11.82 0.11 -6.88
CA ALA A 69 12.90 1.05 -6.62
C ALA A 69 12.49 2.21 -5.70
N GLY A 70 11.26 2.71 -5.83
CA GLY A 70 10.73 3.75 -4.95
C GLY A 70 10.44 3.23 -3.54
N LEU A 71 9.95 1.99 -3.40
CA LEU A 71 9.76 1.36 -2.09
C LEU A 71 11.11 1.13 -1.37
N ASP A 72 12.15 0.72 -2.10
CA ASP A 72 13.49 0.61 -1.54
C ASP A 72 14.04 1.98 -1.10
N ALA A 73 13.74 3.05 -1.85
CA ALA A 73 14.12 4.41 -1.49
C ALA A 73 13.37 4.92 -0.24
N VAL A 74 12.07 4.63 -0.11
CA VAL A 74 11.30 4.94 1.12
C VAL A 74 11.90 4.23 2.34
N ASP A 75 12.29 2.96 2.22
CA ASP A 75 12.91 2.22 3.32
C ASP A 75 14.30 2.79 3.68
N ALA A 76 15.07 3.25 2.68
CA ALA A 76 16.34 3.94 2.90
C ALA A 76 16.17 5.28 3.62
N GLU A 77 15.18 6.08 3.26
CA GLU A 77 14.85 7.35 3.92
C GLU A 77 14.43 7.15 5.38
N ALA A 78 13.68 6.08 5.66
CA ALA A 78 13.34 5.68 7.03
C ALA A 78 14.61 5.31 7.83
N GLY A 79 15.52 4.55 7.20
CA GLY A 79 16.80 4.18 7.79
C GLY A 79 17.67 5.39 8.14
N GLU A 80 17.79 6.34 7.22
CA GLU A 80 18.57 7.56 7.41
C GLU A 80 17.94 8.51 8.44
N THR A 81 16.61 8.64 8.44
CA THR A 81 15.92 9.61 9.31
C THR A 81 15.70 9.09 10.72
N TYR A 82 15.39 7.80 10.87
CA TYR A 82 14.93 7.20 12.13
C TYR A 82 15.73 5.97 12.57
N GLY A 83 16.69 5.50 11.78
CA GLY A 83 17.56 4.37 12.13
C GLY A 83 16.91 3.00 12.02
N THR A 84 15.74 2.88 11.37
CA THR A 84 15.02 1.61 11.20
C THR A 84 14.21 1.61 9.89
N ARG A 85 13.66 0.45 9.53
CA ARG A 85 12.85 0.23 8.33
C ARG A 85 11.51 0.97 8.40
N PHE A 86 10.96 1.36 7.26
CA PHE A 86 9.70 2.13 7.21
C PHE A 86 8.53 1.36 7.84
N ASP A 87 8.44 0.04 7.60
CA ASP A 87 7.39 -0.82 8.14
C ASP A 87 7.45 -0.98 9.68
N LEU A 88 8.55 -0.57 10.31
CA LEU A 88 8.74 -0.61 11.77
C LEU A 88 8.55 0.75 12.45
N LEU A 89 8.40 1.82 11.69
CA LEU A 89 8.09 3.15 12.23
C LEU A 89 6.69 3.18 12.84
N ASP A 90 6.49 4.02 13.85
CA ASP A 90 5.15 4.31 14.35
C ASP A 90 4.34 5.15 13.33
N PRO A 91 3.00 5.21 13.44
CA PRO A 91 2.16 5.89 12.46
C PRO A 91 2.53 7.38 12.25
N VAL A 92 2.91 8.10 13.30
CA VAL A 92 3.25 9.52 13.22
C VAL A 92 4.56 9.70 12.46
N GLN A 93 5.54 8.83 12.70
CA GLN A 93 6.81 8.84 11.97
C GLN A 93 6.63 8.50 10.48
N ARG A 94 5.77 7.53 10.16
CA ARG A 94 5.44 7.18 8.76
C ARG A 94 4.82 8.36 8.02
N GLU A 95 3.81 8.98 8.63
CA GLU A 95 3.16 10.16 8.05
C GLU A 95 4.16 11.30 7.84
N ALA A 96 4.97 11.60 8.85
CA ALA A 96 5.98 12.65 8.77
C ALA A 96 6.99 12.39 7.64
N LEU A 97 7.45 11.14 7.47
CA LEU A 97 8.36 10.78 6.38
C LEU A 97 7.67 10.94 5.02
N LEU A 98 6.46 10.39 4.83
CA LEU A 98 5.76 10.49 3.55
C LEU A 98 5.47 11.94 3.15
N ARG A 99 5.13 12.81 4.12
CA ARG A 99 4.96 14.26 3.87
C ARG A 99 6.26 14.95 3.47
N ALA A 100 7.39 14.59 4.10
CA ALA A 100 8.69 15.12 3.70
C ALA A 100 9.01 14.75 2.25
N LEU A 101 8.81 13.48 1.88
CA LEU A 101 9.02 12.99 0.52
C LEU A 101 8.07 13.63 -0.50
N GLU A 102 6.80 13.85 -0.15
CA GLU A 102 5.83 14.58 -0.98
C GLU A 102 6.26 16.04 -1.23
N SER A 103 7.01 16.65 -0.30
CA SER A 103 7.60 17.98 -0.48
C SER A 103 8.95 17.98 -1.21
N GLY A 104 9.48 16.80 -1.58
CA GLY A 104 10.79 16.64 -2.19
C GLY A 104 11.97 16.74 -1.22
N ASP A 105 11.73 16.70 0.09
CA ASP A 105 12.77 16.67 1.12
C ASP A 105 13.29 15.24 1.27
N THR A 106 14.45 14.96 0.67
CA THR A 106 15.10 13.65 0.65
C THR A 106 16.48 13.73 1.28
N ARG A 107 16.86 12.69 2.03
CA ARG A 107 18.20 12.55 2.65
C ARG A 107 19.05 11.51 1.96
N THR A 108 18.43 10.66 1.14
CA THR A 108 19.10 9.59 0.41
C THR A 108 18.97 9.80 -1.11
N PRO A 109 19.79 9.13 -1.93
CA PRO A 109 19.66 9.21 -3.38
C PRO A 109 18.35 8.54 -3.86
N TRP A 110 17.62 9.22 -4.73
CA TRP A 110 16.44 8.66 -5.41
C TRP A 110 16.70 8.41 -6.90
N PRO A 111 16.17 7.31 -7.46
CA PRO A 111 16.30 7.04 -8.90
C PRO A 111 15.42 7.94 -9.78
N PHE A 112 14.46 8.65 -9.18
CA PHE A 112 13.53 9.59 -9.80
C PHE A 112 13.04 10.60 -8.76
N ASP A 113 12.16 11.52 -9.13
CA ASP A 113 11.61 12.51 -8.19
C ASP A 113 10.73 11.85 -7.11
N ALA A 114 11.09 12.05 -5.84
CA ALA A 114 10.39 11.45 -4.70
C ALA A 114 8.95 11.95 -4.55
N ALA A 115 8.71 13.24 -4.79
CA ALA A 115 7.37 13.82 -4.71
C ALA A 115 6.46 13.25 -5.80
N VAL A 116 6.99 13.09 -7.02
CA VAL A 116 6.25 12.43 -8.12
C VAL A 116 5.93 10.99 -7.76
N PHE A 117 6.87 10.24 -7.19
CA PHE A 117 6.62 8.86 -6.75
C PHE A 117 5.54 8.79 -5.68
N VAL A 118 5.64 9.57 -4.60
CA VAL A 118 4.66 9.56 -3.50
C VAL A 118 3.28 9.96 -4.02
N SER A 119 3.18 11.03 -4.82
CA SER A 119 1.90 11.45 -5.41
C SER A 119 1.27 10.36 -6.29
N THR A 120 2.08 9.62 -7.05
CA THR A 120 1.63 8.49 -7.87
C THR A 120 1.10 7.34 -7.01
N VAL A 121 1.82 6.97 -5.95
CA VAL A 121 1.39 5.93 -5.01
C VAL A 121 0.09 6.33 -4.33
N VAL A 122 -0.03 7.58 -3.87
CA VAL A 122 -1.28 8.12 -3.30
C VAL A 122 -2.43 7.99 -4.30
N GLY A 123 -2.22 8.39 -5.55
CA GLY A 123 -3.23 8.23 -6.62
C GLY A 123 -3.73 6.80 -6.74
N HIS A 124 -2.83 5.83 -6.90
CA HIS A 124 -3.22 4.42 -7.02
C HIS A 124 -3.88 3.86 -5.74
N VAL A 125 -3.47 4.31 -4.55
CA VAL A 125 -4.13 3.91 -3.30
C VAL A 125 -5.56 4.45 -3.24
N MET A 126 -5.78 5.70 -3.64
CA MET A 126 -7.13 6.29 -3.71
C MET A 126 -7.99 5.59 -4.77
N GLU A 127 -7.43 5.27 -5.93
CA GLU A 127 -8.11 4.48 -6.97
C GLU A 127 -8.51 3.09 -6.44
N GLY A 128 -7.61 2.40 -5.75
CA GLY A 128 -7.89 1.11 -5.15
C GLY A 128 -8.92 1.17 -4.01
N PHE A 129 -8.96 2.27 -3.24
CA PHE A 129 -9.87 2.37 -2.09
C PHE A 129 -11.27 2.89 -2.47
N TYR A 130 -11.37 3.87 -3.39
CA TYR A 130 -12.63 4.51 -3.78
C TYR A 130 -13.23 3.97 -5.09
N GLY A 131 -12.45 3.24 -5.88
CA GLY A 131 -12.88 2.69 -7.17
C GLY A 131 -13.91 1.55 -7.08
N ASP A 132 -14.28 1.03 -8.23
CA ASP A 132 -15.17 -0.14 -8.35
C ASP A 132 -14.55 -1.37 -7.65
N PRO A 133 -15.26 -2.02 -6.71
CA PRO A 133 -14.80 -3.24 -6.05
C PRO A 133 -14.44 -4.38 -7.02
N GLY A 134 -15.04 -4.40 -8.21
CA GLY A 134 -14.74 -5.36 -9.27
C GLY A 134 -13.29 -5.31 -9.76
N ASN A 135 -12.55 -4.23 -9.48
CA ASN A 135 -11.12 -4.10 -9.79
C ASN A 135 -10.20 -4.74 -8.73
N GLY A 136 -10.75 -5.34 -7.68
CA GLY A 136 -10.01 -6.04 -6.61
C GLY A 136 -9.71 -5.18 -5.38
N GLY A 137 -9.93 -3.87 -5.46
CA GLY A 137 -9.88 -2.94 -4.34
C GLY A 137 -11.27 -2.75 -3.70
N ASN A 138 -11.44 -1.72 -2.87
CA ASN A 138 -12.70 -1.31 -2.26
C ASN A 138 -13.60 -2.49 -1.84
N ARG A 139 -13.01 -3.49 -1.17
CA ARG A 139 -13.67 -4.76 -0.88
C ARG A 139 -15.00 -4.51 -0.16
N ASP A 140 -16.04 -5.24 -0.55
CA ASP A 140 -17.39 -5.08 -0.02
C ASP A 140 -17.95 -3.64 -0.13
N ALA A 141 -17.44 -2.87 -1.10
CA ALA A 141 -17.78 -1.47 -1.35
C ALA A 141 -17.71 -0.62 -0.06
N VAL A 142 -16.70 -0.85 0.78
CA VAL A 142 -16.57 -0.18 2.09
C VAL A 142 -16.54 1.34 1.96
N SER A 143 -15.82 1.87 0.97
CA SER A 143 -15.72 3.32 0.78
C SER A 143 -17.01 3.91 0.20
N TRP A 144 -17.75 3.15 -0.61
CA TRP A 144 -19.05 3.57 -1.13
C TRP A 144 -20.08 3.68 -0.01
N ARG A 145 -20.12 2.68 0.89
CA ARG A 145 -20.96 2.72 2.09
C ARG A 145 -20.56 3.86 3.03
N MET A 146 -19.26 4.11 3.19
CA MET A 146 -18.74 5.23 3.98
C MET A 146 -19.28 6.59 3.50
N ILE A 147 -19.32 6.82 2.18
CA ILE A 147 -19.79 8.10 1.61
C ILE A 147 -21.29 8.13 1.29
N GLY A 148 -22.03 7.05 1.54
CA GLY A 148 -23.45 6.94 1.21
C GLY A 148 -23.74 6.81 -0.28
N PHE A 149 -22.81 6.27 -1.07
CA PHE A 149 -23.01 5.98 -2.49
C PHE A 149 -23.72 4.63 -2.67
N GLU A 150 -24.75 4.63 -3.52
CA GLU A 150 -25.53 3.45 -3.90
C GLU A 150 -25.50 3.26 -5.42
N VAL A 151 -25.31 2.02 -5.89
CA VAL A 151 -25.43 1.69 -7.30
C VAL A 151 -26.91 1.52 -7.62
N GLY A 152 -27.49 2.45 -8.38
CA GLY A 152 -28.87 2.31 -8.87
C GLY A 152 -29.01 1.18 -9.88
N GLU A 153 -30.15 0.48 -9.85
CA GLU A 153 -30.56 -0.54 -10.84
C GLU A 153 -30.90 0.07 -12.21
#